data_AF-A0A7C1DPK6-F1
#
_entry.id   AF-A0A7C1DPK6-F1
#
_cell.length_a   1.000
_cell.length_b   1.000
_cell.length_c   1.000
_cell.angle_alpha   90.00
_cell.angle_beta   90.00
_cell.angle_gamma   90.00
#
_symmetry.space_group_name_H-M   'P 1'
#
loop_
_entity.id
_entity.type
_entity.pdbx_description
1 polymer ?
#
loop_
_entity_poly.entity_id
_entity_poly.type
_entity_poly.pdbx_seq_one_letter_code
_entity_poly.pdbx_strand_id
1 'polypeptide(L)'
;MAEFFTVLRSAAVGAFLEVGTWVALMLLIFGWLEVRTAGGIVRGMRRFRRWQPVFGALLGVIPGCGGAIFMMPLFVNGTVSFGTVVATLLATMGDSSWVIFSRLPGHALFIHGVSFAVGVGAGYLA
;
A
#
# COMPACT_ATOMS: atom_id res chain seq x y z
N MET A 1 -19.55 -30.47 -12.55
CA MET A 1 -19.79 -29.10 -13.06
C MET A 1 -20.33 -28.17 -11.95
N ALA A 2 -21.31 -28.60 -11.14
CA ALA A 2 -21.83 -27.81 -10.02
C ALA A 2 -20.78 -27.45 -8.95
N GLU A 3 -19.92 -28.39 -8.53
CA GLU A 3 -18.86 -28.12 -7.55
C GLU A 3 -17.87 -27.05 -7.99
N PHE A 4 -17.46 -27.09 -9.27
CA PHE A 4 -16.57 -26.08 -9.83
C PHE A 4 -17.17 -24.67 -9.72
N PHE A 5 -18.46 -24.53 -10.03
CA PHE A 5 -19.15 -23.25 -9.94
C PHE A 5 -19.28 -22.76 -8.49
N THR A 6 -19.51 -23.68 -7.54
CA THR A 6 -19.57 -23.33 -6.11
C THR A 6 -18.21 -22.86 -5.60
N VAL A 7 -17.12 -23.55 -5.95
CA VAL A 7 -15.75 -23.17 -5.56
C VAL A 7 -15.36 -21.83 -6.18
N LEU A 8 -15.64 -21.63 -7.47
CA LEU A 8 -15.36 -20.36 -8.15
C LEU A 8 -16.12 -19.20 -7.49
N ARG A 9 -17.40 -19.40 -7.18
CA ARG A 9 -18.24 -18.40 -6.52
C ARG A 9 -17.72 -18.08 -5.11
N SER A 10 -17.40 -19.09 -4.30
CA SER A 10 -16.92 -18.87 -2.93
C SER A 10 -15.55 -18.17 -2.92
N ALA A 11 -14.65 -18.55 -3.82
CA ALA A 11 -13.34 -17.93 -3.94
C ALA A 11 -13.45 -16.46 -4.40
N ALA A 12 -14.27 -16.19 -5.42
CA ALA A 12 -14.47 -14.83 -5.92
C ALA A 12 -15.12 -13.91 -4.88
N VAL A 13 -16.15 -14.39 -4.17
CA VAL A 13 -16.82 -13.62 -3.12
C VAL A 13 -15.87 -13.37 -1.93
N GLY A 14 -15.12 -14.39 -1.51
CA GLY A 14 -14.15 -14.27 -0.43
C GLY A 14 -13.08 -13.21 -0.72
N ALA A 15 -12.42 -13.33 -1.89
CA ALA A 15 -11.39 -12.37 -2.30
C ALA A 15 -11.93 -10.94 -2.43
N PHE A 16 -13.14 -10.77 -3.00
CA PHE A 16 -13.75 -9.45 -3.16
C PHE A 16 -14.06 -8.79 -1.81
N LEU A 17 -14.62 -9.54 -0.85
CA LEU A 17 -14.95 -9.01 0.46
C LEU A 17 -13.68 -8.68 1.25
N GLU A 18 -12.70 -9.58 1.28
CA GLU A 18 -11.47 -9.39 2.06
C GLU A 18 -10.66 -8.19 1.55
N VAL A 19 -10.38 -8.15 0.25
CA VAL A 19 -9.63 -7.05 -0.37
C VAL A 19 -10.45 -5.77 -0.36
N GLY A 20 -11.74 -5.84 -0.74
CA GLY A 20 -12.62 -4.68 -0.83
C GLY A 20 -12.85 -4.00 0.52
N THR A 21 -13.11 -4.78 1.58
CA THR A 21 -13.29 -4.24 2.93
C THR A 21 -11.99 -3.65 3.47
N TRP A 22 -10.84 -4.30 3.26
CA TRP A 22 -9.55 -3.76 3.70
C TRP A 22 -9.21 -2.44 3.00
N VAL A 23 -9.38 -2.38 1.68
CA VAL A 23 -9.14 -1.17 0.90
C VAL A 23 -10.10 -0.05 1.29
N ALA A 24 -11.39 -0.35 1.43
CA ALA A 24 -12.40 0.62 1.86
C ALA A 24 -12.06 1.19 3.25
N LEU A 25 -11.69 0.34 4.20
CA LEU A 25 -11.28 0.75 5.54
C LEU A 25 -10.05 1.67 5.50
N MET A 26 -9.03 1.31 4.72
CA MET A 26 -7.83 2.14 4.59
C MET A 26 -8.14 3.50 3.95
N LEU A 27 -8.87 3.51 2.83
CA LEU A 27 -9.27 4.75 2.17
C LEU A 27 -10.14 5.63 3.06
N LEU A 28 -11.03 5.05 3.88
CA LEU A 28 -11.82 5.78 4.86
C LEU A 28 -10.94 6.40 5.96
N ILE A 29 -9.98 5.64 6.50
CA ILE A 29 -9.04 6.15 7.51
C ILE A 29 -8.23 7.32 6.95
N PHE A 30 -7.69 7.16 5.74
CA PHE A 30 -6.92 8.22 5.08
C PHE A 30 -7.77 9.43 4.75
N GLY A 31 -8.95 9.23 4.14
CA GLY A 31 -9.89 10.31 3.85
C GLY A 31 -10.29 11.07 5.11
N TRP A 32 -10.54 10.35 6.22
CA TRP A 32 -10.84 10.96 7.51
C TRP A 32 -9.66 11.76 8.08
N LEU A 33 -8.44 11.21 8.04
CA LEU A 33 -7.21 11.90 8.46
C LEU A 33 -6.95 13.16 7.64
N GLU A 34 -7.21 13.10 6.34
CA GLU A 34 -6.99 14.23 5.44
C GLU A 34 -7.99 15.37 5.66
N VAL A 35 -9.27 15.03 5.85
CA VAL A 35 -10.30 16.01 6.26
C VAL A 35 -9.92 16.64 7.60
N ARG A 36 -9.46 15.84 8.58
CA ARG A 36 -9.09 16.34 9.90
C ARG A 36 -7.82 17.20 9.90
N THR A 37 -6.87 16.90 9.02
CA THR A 37 -5.64 17.71 8.83
C THR A 37 -5.85 18.87 7.84
N ALA A 38 -7.08 19.09 7.37
CA ALA A 38 -7.46 20.09 6.38
C ALA A 38 -6.58 20.03 5.10
N GLY A 39 -6.15 18.84 4.66
CA GLY A 39 -5.19 18.66 3.55
C GLY A 39 -3.71 18.83 3.93
N GLY A 40 -3.38 18.78 5.23
CA GLY A 40 -2.01 18.92 5.73
C GLY A 40 -1.06 17.83 5.25
N ILE A 41 -1.56 16.61 5.06
CA ILE A 41 -0.80 15.45 4.56
C ILE A 41 -0.35 15.70 3.11
N VAL A 42 -1.28 16.08 2.23
CA VAL A 42 -1.02 16.44 0.82
C VAL A 42 -0.11 17.67 0.71
N ARG A 43 -0.34 18.72 1.51
CA ARG A 43 0.54 19.91 1.55
C ARG A 43 1.94 19.57 2.04
N GLY A 44 2.06 18.71 3.04
CA GLY A 44 3.34 18.22 3.57
C GLY A 44 4.13 17.45 2.52
N MET A 45 3.47 16.54 1.78
CA MET A 45 4.09 15.87 0.63
C MET A 45 4.55 16.83 -0.45
N ARG A 46 3.76 17.86 -0.79
CA ARG A 46 4.17 18.87 -1.78
C ARG A 46 5.35 19.71 -1.31
N ARG A 47 5.45 20.00 -0.01
CA ARG A 47 6.54 20.81 0.57
C ARG A 47 7.85 20.02 0.71
N PHE A 48 7.78 18.74 1.04
CA PHE A 48 8.95 17.87 1.24
C PHE A 48 9.12 16.86 0.11
N ARG A 49 9.34 17.36 -1.12
CA ARG A 49 9.48 16.52 -2.33
C ARG A 49 10.55 15.42 -2.20
N ARG A 50 11.64 15.70 -1.48
CA ARG A 50 12.73 14.75 -1.24
C ARG A 50 12.38 13.64 -0.24
N TRP A 51 11.30 13.77 0.53
CA TRP A 51 10.85 12.72 1.46
C TRP A 51 9.69 11.90 0.91
N GLN A 52 9.10 12.29 -0.22
CA GLN A 52 7.96 11.58 -0.81
C GLN A 52 8.25 10.07 -1.04
N PRO A 53 9.40 9.64 -1.60
CA PRO A 53 9.68 8.22 -1.80
C PRO A 53 9.74 7.41 -0.51
N VAL A 54 10.22 8.02 0.59
CA VAL A 54 10.27 7.39 1.92
C VAL A 54 8.87 7.19 2.48
N PHE A 55 8.01 8.20 2.36
CA PHE A 55 6.59 8.07 2.76
C PHE A 55 5.85 7.04 1.90
N GLY A 56 6.12 7.02 0.59
CA GLY A 56 5.57 6.01 -0.31
C GLY A 56 5.98 4.59 0.07
N ALA A 57 7.28 4.35 0.25
CA ALA A 57 7.77 3.04 0.70
C ALA A 57 7.20 2.65 2.06
N LEU A 58 7.07 3.58 3.01
CA LEU A 58 6.49 3.30 4.33
C LEU A 58 5.03 2.87 4.22
N LEU A 59 4.26 3.52 3.36
CA LEU A 59 2.87 3.14 3.07
C LEU A 59 2.80 1.79 2.35
N GLY A 60 3.79 1.48 1.50
CA GLY A 60 3.88 0.17 0.82
C GLY A 60 4.23 -0.99 1.75
N VAL A 61 5.02 -0.76 2.81
CA VAL A 61 5.35 -1.78 3.82
C VAL A 61 4.13 -2.20 4.64
N ILE A 62 3.06 -1.40 4.66
CA ILE A 62 1.82 -1.76 5.34
C ILE A 62 1.27 -3.05 4.71
N PRO A 63 1.03 -4.11 5.50
CA PRO A 63 0.55 -5.38 4.97
C PRO A 63 -0.78 -5.21 4.21
N GLY A 64 -0.87 -5.88 3.06
CA GLY A 64 -1.94 -5.70 2.08
C GLY A 64 -1.56 -4.79 0.90
N CYS A 65 -2.55 -4.46 0.09
CA CYS A 65 -2.39 -3.65 -1.13
C CYS A 65 -2.81 -2.18 -0.94
N GLY A 66 -3.28 -1.81 0.25
CA GLY A 66 -3.90 -0.51 0.49
C GLY A 66 -2.94 0.66 0.28
N GLY A 67 -1.67 0.54 0.68
CA GLY A 67 -0.67 1.61 0.53
C GLY A 67 -0.46 2.05 -0.92
N ALA A 68 -0.37 1.06 -1.83
CA ALA A 68 -0.28 1.30 -3.27
C ALA A 68 -1.57 1.91 -3.82
N ILE A 69 -2.74 1.41 -3.41
CA ILE A 69 -4.04 1.92 -3.86
C ILE A 69 -4.24 3.38 -3.42
N PHE A 70 -3.77 3.74 -2.23
CA PHE A 70 -3.82 5.13 -1.75
C PHE A 70 -2.92 6.06 -2.57
N MET A 71 -1.72 5.64 -2.96
CA MET A 71 -0.81 6.52 -3.71
C MET A 71 -1.23 6.78 -5.16
N MET A 72 -2.02 5.90 -5.78
CA MET A 72 -2.43 6.06 -7.18
C MET A 72 -3.29 7.32 -7.41
N PRO A 73 -4.38 7.59 -6.64
CA PRO A 73 -5.12 8.84 -6.74
C PRO A 73 -4.26 10.09 -6.51
N LEU A 74 -3.31 10.05 -5.56
CA LEU A 74 -2.41 11.18 -5.32
C LEU A 74 -1.47 11.44 -6.50
N PHE A 75 -1.06 10.38 -7.20
CA PHE A 75 -0.23 10.49 -8.40
C PHE A 75 -1.03 11.09 -9.56
N VAL A 76 -2.25 10.59 -9.80
CA VAL A 76 -3.15 11.11 -10.84
C VAL A 76 -3.50 12.58 -10.58
N ASN A 77 -3.67 12.99 -9.32
CA ASN A 77 -3.88 14.38 -8.92
C ASN A 77 -2.60 15.25 -8.91
N GLY A 78 -1.45 14.71 -9.34
CA GLY A 78 -0.18 15.45 -9.44
C GLY A 78 0.46 15.85 -8.09
N THR A 79 0.07 15.19 -7.00
CA THR A 79 0.56 15.50 -5.66
C THR A 79 1.89 14.81 -5.34
N VAL A 80 2.07 13.57 -5.81
CA VAL A 80 3.28 12.74 -5.58
C VAL A 80 4.04 12.50 -6.87
N SER A 81 5.36 12.32 -6.77
CA SER A 81 6.22 12.02 -7.92
C SER A 81 6.10 10.57 -8.40
N PHE A 82 6.53 10.32 -9.64
CA PHE A 82 6.64 8.97 -10.19
C PHE A 82 7.54 8.06 -9.32
N GLY A 83 8.70 8.56 -8.88
CA GLY A 83 9.59 7.83 -7.97
C GLY A 83 8.92 7.42 -6.65
N THR A 84 7.94 8.20 -6.17
CA THR A 84 7.17 7.85 -4.96
C THR A 84 6.26 6.66 -5.19
N VAL A 85 5.62 6.59 -6.36
CA VAL A 85 4.79 5.43 -6.76
C VAL A 85 5.66 4.20 -6.91
N VAL A 86 6.81 4.32 -7.58
CA VAL A 86 7.79 3.24 -7.73
C VAL A 86 8.25 2.73 -6.37
N ALA A 87 8.59 3.62 -5.43
CA ALA A 87 8.99 3.24 -4.08
C ALA A 87 7.89 2.48 -3.33
N THR A 88 6.65 2.96 -3.44
CA THR A 88 5.48 2.33 -2.80
C THR A 88 5.26 0.93 -3.36
N LEU A 89 5.26 0.78 -4.69
CA LEU A 89 5.00 -0.49 -5.36
C LEU A 89 6.08 -1.54 -5.07
N LEU A 90 7.35 -1.13 -5.08
CA LEU A 90 8.47 -2.04 -4.77
C LEU A 90 8.51 -2.46 -3.29
N ALA A 91 8.06 -1.58 -2.40
CA ALA A 91 7.97 -1.91 -0.97
C ALA A 91 6.76 -2.79 -0.63
N THR A 92 5.78 -2.92 -1.52
CA THR A 92 4.51 -3.62 -1.26
C THR A 92 4.65 -5.13 -1.41
N MET A 93 4.26 -5.89 -0.37
CA MET A 93 4.24 -7.37 -0.38
C MET A 93 2.83 -7.98 -0.50
N GLY A 94 1.77 -7.18 -0.39
CA GLY A 94 0.39 -7.66 -0.51
C GLY A 94 -0.11 -8.46 0.70
N ASP A 95 -1.11 -9.29 0.46
CA ASP A 95 -1.80 -10.18 1.40
C ASP A 95 -0.90 -11.32 1.91
N SER A 96 0.07 -11.74 1.09
CA SER A 96 1.09 -12.74 1.49
C SER A 96 1.88 -12.32 2.75
N SER A 97 1.98 -11.01 3.02
CA SER A 97 2.63 -10.48 4.22
C SER A 97 1.98 -11.01 5.51
N TRP A 98 0.65 -11.11 5.56
CA TRP A 98 -0.07 -11.61 6.75
C TRP A 98 0.33 -13.05 7.10
N VAL A 99 0.50 -13.90 6.09
CA VAL A 99 0.92 -15.29 6.28
C VAL A 99 2.33 -15.36 6.83
N ILE A 100 3.26 -14.58 6.27
CA ILE A 100 4.66 -14.56 6.71
C ILE A 100 4.77 -14.01 8.14
N PHE A 101 4.00 -12.98 8.47
CA PHE A 101 3.93 -12.42 9.81
C PHE A 101 3.40 -13.43 10.85
N SER A 102 2.43 -14.28 10.45
CA SER A 102 1.84 -15.29 11.33
C SER A 102 2.79 -16.47 11.63
N ARG A 103 3.70 -16.82 10.72
CA ARG A 103 4.57 -17.99 10.85
C ARG A 103 5.97 -17.64 11.34
N LEU A 104 6.61 -16.62 10.77
CA LEU A 104 7.98 -16.22 11.09
C LEU A 104 8.08 -14.68 11.16
N PRO A 105 7.68 -14.05 12.27
CA PRO A 105 7.65 -12.59 12.40
C PRO A 105 9.04 -11.95 12.24
N GLY A 106 10.11 -12.63 12.66
CA GLY A 106 11.48 -12.15 12.49
C GLY A 106 11.91 -12.06 11.02
N HIS A 107 11.50 -13.02 10.19
CA HIS A 107 11.79 -12.99 8.75
C HIS A 107 10.86 -12.02 8.02
N ALA A 108 9.60 -11.91 8.46
CA ALA A 108 8.66 -10.92 7.94
C ALA A 108 9.25 -9.50 8.02
N LEU A 109 9.79 -9.14 9.19
CA LEU A 109 10.39 -7.82 9.41
C LEU A 109 11.65 -7.61 8.56
N PHE A 110 12.48 -8.65 8.39
CA PHE A 110 13.66 -8.57 7.52
C PHE A 110 13.25 -8.32 6.06
N ILE A 111 12.28 -9.08 5.54
CA ILE A 111 11.83 -8.93 4.15
C ILE A 111 11.19 -7.55 3.96
N HIS A 112 10.35 -7.08 4.90
CA HIS A 112 9.80 -5.72 4.85
C HIS A 112 10.89 -4.65 4.89
N GLY A 113 11.92 -4.83 5.70
CA GLY A 113 13.07 -3.93 5.76
C GLY A 113 13.85 -3.88 4.44
N VAL A 114 14.08 -5.03 3.81
CA VAL A 114 14.75 -5.10 2.49
C VAL A 114 13.88 -4.47 1.41
N SER A 115 12.59 -4.80 1.34
CA SER A 115 11.65 -4.23 0.36
C SER A 115 11.52 -2.71 0.53
N PHE A 116 11.51 -2.22 1.77
CA PHE A 116 11.55 -0.79 2.06
C PHE A 116 12.84 -0.14 1.54
N ALA A 117 14.00 -0.71 1.86
CA ALA A 117 15.29 -0.15 1.43
C ALA A 117 15.43 -0.12 -0.10
N VAL A 118 15.04 -1.20 -0.77
CA VAL A 118 15.05 -1.30 -2.24
C VAL A 118 14.04 -0.32 -2.85
N GLY A 119 12.82 -0.25 -2.30
CA GLY A 119 11.80 0.67 -2.78
C GLY A 119 12.22 2.14 -2.65
N VAL A 120 12.74 2.53 -1.49
CA VAL A 120 13.27 3.88 -1.28
C VAL A 120 14.42 4.18 -2.24
N GLY A 121 15.39 3.26 -2.37
CA GLY A 121 16.53 3.43 -3.28
C GLY A 121 16.10 3.61 -4.73
N ALA A 122 15.20 2.76 -5.22
CA ALA A 122 14.67 2.84 -6.57
C ALA A 122 13.83 4.12 -6.80
N GLY A 123 13.04 4.53 -5.81
CA GLY A 123 12.23 5.75 -5.90
C GLY A 123 13.02 7.05 -5.84
N TYR A 124 14.25 7.03 -5.31
CA TYR A 124 15.19 8.14 -5.41
C TYR A 124 15.94 8.19 -6.75
N LEU A 125 16.05 7.04 -7.43
CA LEU A 125 16.73 6.92 -8.71
C LEU A 125 15.82 7.27 -9.90
N ALA A 126 14.51 7.10 -9.74
CA ALA A 126 13.46 7.38 -10.73
C ALA A 126 13.00 8.85 -10.75
#